data_AF-A0A847C9L0-F1
#
_entry.id   AF-A0A847C9L0-F1
#
_cell.length_a   1.000
_cell.length_b   1.000
_cell.length_c   1.000
_cell.angle_alpha   90.00
_cell.angle_beta   90.00
_cell.angle_gamma   90.00
#
_symmetry.space_group_name_H-M   'P 1'
#
loop_
_entity.id
_entity.type
_entity.pdbx_description
1 polymer ?
#
loop_
_entity_poly.entity_id
_entity_poly.type
_entity_poly.pdbx_seq_one_letter_code
_entity_poly.pdbx_strand_id
1 'polypeptide(L)'
;MGLNEQFIELRKRYIESRFSRLNDVQREAAFCVKGPLLILAGAGSGKTMVLVNRTRYIIEFGNAYHSNFLAHDVSEAELEALQLAVEEKRTYPQELAPLMKTDSVPVWSILAITFTNKAAAQLKESICRATG
;
A
#
# COMPACT_ATOMS: atom_id res chain seq x y z
N MET A 1 -23.87 6.88 -7.86
CA MET A 1 -22.78 6.05 -7.32
C MET A 1 -23.09 5.84 -5.85
N GLY A 2 -23.20 4.59 -5.40
CA GLY A 2 -23.50 4.28 -3.99
C GLY A 2 -22.36 4.70 -3.05
N LEU A 3 -22.62 4.85 -1.75
CA LEU A 3 -21.60 5.20 -0.75
C LEU A 3 -20.38 4.28 -0.82
N ASN A 4 -20.62 2.97 -0.88
CA ASN A 4 -19.56 1.95 -0.99
C ASN A 4 -18.68 2.15 -2.23
N GLU A 5 -19.29 2.45 -3.38
CA GLU A 5 -18.55 2.70 -4.64
C GLU A 5 -17.69 3.96 -4.52
N GLN A 6 -18.25 5.05 -3.98
CA GLN A 6 -17.53 6.31 -3.77
C GLN A 6 -16.35 6.13 -2.81
N PHE A 7 -16.56 5.38 -1.74
CA PHE A 7 -15.50 5.07 -0.77
C PHE A 7 -14.38 4.24 -1.40
N ILE A 8 -14.72 3.22 -2.20
CA ILE A 8 -13.71 2.40 -2.90
C ILE A 8 -12.85 3.28 -3.82
N GLU A 9 -13.47 4.23 -4.53
CA GLU A 9 -12.74 5.14 -5.41
C GLU A 9 -11.83 6.11 -4.62
N LEU A 10 -12.33 6.68 -3.52
CA LEU A 10 -11.51 7.48 -2.62
C LEU A 10 -10.39 6.67 -1.97
N ARG A 11 -10.63 5.42 -1.60
CA ARG A 11 -9.61 4.51 -1.06
C ARG A 11 -8.49 4.28 -2.07
N LYS A 12 -8.81 4.08 -3.35
CA LYS A 12 -7.80 3.96 -4.42
C LYS A 12 -6.97 5.23 -4.53
N ARG A 13 -7.62 6.39 -4.64
CA ARG A 13 -6.93 7.70 -4.73
C ARG A 13 -6.06 7.98 -3.52
N TYR A 14 -6.55 7.67 -2.31
CA TYR A 14 -5.79 7.77 -1.07
C TYR A 14 -4.53 6.91 -1.17
N ILE A 15 -4.67 5.62 -1.49
CA ILE A 15 -3.55 4.69 -1.61
C ILE A 15 -2.54 5.21 -2.63
N GLU A 16 -2.95 5.59 -3.84
CA GLU A 16 -2.04 6.11 -4.88
C GLU A 16 -1.24 7.33 -4.39
N SER A 17 -1.87 8.24 -3.65
CA SER A 17 -1.19 9.42 -3.12
C SER A 17 -0.02 9.04 -2.20
N ARG A 18 -0.14 7.94 -1.44
CA ARG A 18 0.91 7.40 -0.55
C ARG A 18 2.10 6.80 -1.30
N PHE A 19 1.91 6.46 -2.57
CA PHE A 19 2.93 5.87 -3.45
C PHE A 19 3.28 6.76 -4.65
N SER A 20 3.04 8.07 -4.52
CA SER A 20 3.28 9.09 -5.57
C SER A 20 4.74 9.20 -6.04
N ARG A 21 5.71 8.68 -5.27
CA ARG A 21 7.13 8.62 -5.65
C ARG A 21 7.44 7.53 -6.67
N LEU A 22 6.53 6.57 -6.88
CA LEU A 22 6.68 5.50 -7.86
C LEU A 22 6.09 5.95 -9.20
N ASN A 23 6.80 5.65 -10.29
CA ASN A 23 6.19 5.70 -11.62
C ASN A 23 5.15 4.58 -11.79
N ASP A 24 4.40 4.60 -12.89
CA ASP A 24 3.24 3.70 -13.04
C ASP A 24 3.63 2.21 -13.04
N VAL A 25 4.72 1.83 -13.74
CA VAL A 25 5.22 0.44 -13.76
C VAL A 25 5.73 0.00 -12.38
N GLN A 26 6.42 0.88 -11.65
CA GLN A 26 6.86 0.62 -10.29
C GLN A 26 5.68 0.48 -9.32
N ARG A 27 4.63 1.29 -9.50
CA ARG A 27 3.41 1.24 -8.69
C ARG A 27 2.63 -0.05 -8.95
N GLU A 28 2.49 -0.45 -10.21
CA GLU A 28 1.90 -1.73 -10.59
C GLU A 28 2.64 -2.91 -9.93
N ALA A 29 3.98 -2.92 -10.00
CA ALA A 29 4.78 -3.93 -9.32
C ALA A 29 4.65 -3.89 -7.79
N ALA A 30 4.49 -2.71 -7.19
CA ALA A 30 4.25 -2.56 -5.76
C ALA A 30 2.87 -3.07 -5.33
N PHE A 31 1.83 -2.87 -6.16
CA PHE A 31 0.44 -3.21 -5.85
C PHE A 31 0.05 -4.65 -6.23
N CYS A 32 0.85 -5.35 -7.02
CA CYS A 32 0.60 -6.74 -7.44
C CYS A 32 0.76 -7.76 -6.29
N VAL A 33 -0.08 -7.80 -5.26
CA VAL A 33 0.18 -8.58 -4.03
C VAL A 33 -0.05 -10.09 -4.17
N LYS A 34 -0.96 -10.51 -5.05
CA LYS A 34 -1.35 -11.91 -5.22
C LYS A 34 -0.55 -12.59 -6.32
N GLY A 35 -0.15 -13.85 -6.08
CA GLY A 35 0.51 -14.70 -7.07
C GLY A 35 2.00 -14.42 -7.27
N PRO A 36 2.67 -15.20 -8.15
CA PRO A 36 4.07 -14.99 -8.49
C PRO A 36 4.29 -13.68 -9.26
N LEU A 37 5.36 -12.95 -8.97
CA LEU A 37 5.74 -11.71 -9.65
C LEU A 37 7.24 -11.72 -9.99
N LEU A 38 7.58 -11.44 -11.26
CA LEU A 38 8.95 -11.25 -11.73
C LEU A 38 9.14 -9.77 -12.12
N ILE A 39 10.11 -9.11 -11.49
CA ILE A 39 10.48 -7.72 -11.80
C ILE A 39 11.84 -7.72 -12.52
N LEU A 40 11.84 -7.41 -13.81
CA LEU A 40 13.06 -7.24 -14.60
C LEU A 40 13.47 -5.77 -14.59
N ALA A 41 14.69 -5.47 -14.12
CA ALA A 41 15.11 -4.07 -14.01
C ALA A 41 16.62 -3.87 -14.08
N GLY A 42 17.06 -2.86 -14.86
CA GLY A 42 18.46 -2.45 -15.02
C GLY A 42 19.03 -1.70 -13.81
N ALA A 43 20.33 -1.43 -13.81
CA ALA A 43 20.97 -0.65 -12.75
C ALA A 43 20.29 0.74 -12.59
N GLY A 44 20.16 1.23 -11.35
CA GLY A 44 19.55 2.54 -11.07
C GLY A 44 18.02 2.64 -11.23
N SER A 45 17.32 1.58 -11.66
CA SER A 45 15.87 1.62 -11.97
C SER A 45 14.94 1.66 -10.74
N GLY A 46 15.47 1.83 -9.53
CA GLY A 46 14.66 1.87 -8.30
C GLY A 46 14.17 0.50 -7.79
N LYS A 47 14.83 -0.62 -8.13
CA LYS A 47 14.46 -1.98 -7.64
C LYS A 47 14.18 -2.04 -6.14
N THR A 48 15.09 -1.48 -5.33
CA THR A 48 14.94 -1.46 -3.88
C THR A 48 13.75 -0.61 -3.45
N MET A 49 13.50 0.53 -4.11
CA MET A 49 12.34 1.38 -3.84
C MET A 49 11.04 0.61 -4.08
N VAL A 50 10.96 -0.17 -5.16
CA VAL A 50 9.79 -1.03 -5.44
C VAL A 50 9.61 -2.08 -4.35
N LEU A 51 10.66 -2.80 -3.95
CA LEU A 51 10.56 -3.83 -2.89
C LEU A 51 10.13 -3.25 -1.53
N VAL A 52 10.66 -2.08 -1.16
CA VAL A 52 10.30 -1.38 0.09
C VAL A 52 8.84 -0.97 0.05
N ASN A 53 8.40 -0.30 -1.02
CA ASN A 53 7.03 0.18 -1.13
C ASN A 53 6.03 -0.97 -1.31
N ARG A 54 6.41 -2.06 -1.98
CA ARG A 54 5.63 -3.29 -2.03
C ARG A 54 5.41 -3.87 -0.64
N THR A 55 6.47 -3.98 0.15
CA THR A 55 6.37 -4.47 1.54
C THR A 55 5.48 -3.57 2.38
N ARG A 56 5.67 -2.24 2.28
CA ARG A 56 4.82 -1.24 2.93
C ARG A 56 3.35 -1.41 2.53
N TYR A 57 3.07 -1.55 1.23
CA TYR A 57 1.72 -1.69 0.70
C TYR A 57 1.02 -2.94 1.25
N ILE A 58 1.72 -4.07 1.26
CA ILE A 58 1.22 -5.35 1.81
C ILE A 58 0.83 -5.21 3.29
N ILE A 59 1.65 -4.50 4.08
CA ILE A 59 1.42 -4.30 5.52
C ILE A 59 0.30 -3.29 5.77
N GLU A 60 0.34 -2.14 5.09
CA GLU A 60 -0.56 -1.02 5.35
C GLU A 60 -1.97 -1.22 4.78
N PHE A 61 -2.09 -1.88 3.61
CA PHE A 61 -3.33 -1.97 2.84
C PHE A 61 -3.65 -3.39 2.35
N GLY A 62 -2.66 -4.27 2.26
CA GLY A 62 -2.81 -5.59 1.63
C GLY A 62 -3.18 -5.45 0.15
N ASN A 63 -4.28 -6.04 -0.29
CA ASN A 63 -4.79 -5.98 -1.67
C ASN A 63 -5.94 -4.97 -1.86
N ALA A 64 -6.10 -3.98 -0.98
CA ALA A 64 -7.25 -3.08 -0.96
C ALA A 64 -7.43 -2.23 -2.24
N TYR A 65 -6.37 -1.98 -3.00
CA TYR A 65 -6.41 -1.19 -4.24
C TYR A 65 -7.12 -1.95 -5.37
N HIS A 66 -6.93 -3.27 -5.43
CA HIS A 66 -7.53 -4.16 -6.42
C HIS A 66 -8.73 -4.93 -5.86
N SER A 67 -9.26 -4.54 -4.71
CA SER A 67 -10.38 -5.19 -4.05
C SER A 67 -11.57 -4.23 -3.96
N ASN A 68 -12.78 -4.78 -4.09
CA ASN A 68 -14.02 -4.09 -3.76
C ASN A 68 -14.56 -4.50 -2.37
N PHE A 69 -13.83 -5.36 -1.66
CA PHE A 69 -14.20 -5.77 -0.30
C PHE A 69 -14.18 -4.58 0.65
N LEU A 70 -15.22 -4.50 1.46
CA LEU A 70 -15.39 -3.58 2.58
C LEU A 70 -15.84 -4.44 3.78
N ALA A 71 -15.30 -4.16 4.97
CA ALA A 71 -15.64 -4.92 6.17
C ALA A 71 -17.11 -4.76 6.58
N HIS A 72 -17.73 -3.63 6.20
CA HIS A 72 -19.13 -3.27 6.44
C HIS A 72 -19.57 -2.20 5.44
N ASP A 73 -20.86 -1.90 5.40
CA ASP A 73 -21.41 -0.81 4.59
C ASP A 73 -20.95 0.55 5.11
N VAL A 74 -20.56 1.42 4.18
CA VAL A 74 -19.95 2.72 4.49
C VAL A 74 -21.01 3.72 4.91
N SER A 75 -20.77 4.39 6.03
CA SER A 75 -21.54 5.56 6.47
C SER A 75 -21.06 6.86 5.81
N GLU A 76 -21.93 7.88 5.78
CA GLU A 76 -21.58 9.22 5.29
C GLU A 76 -20.38 9.81 6.05
N ALA A 77 -20.32 9.64 7.37
CA ALA A 77 -19.23 10.13 8.20
C ALA A 77 -17.87 9.47 7.86
N GLU A 78 -17.85 8.18 7.54
CA GLU A 78 -16.62 7.48 7.13
C GLU A 78 -16.15 7.93 5.75
N LEU A 79 -17.08 8.18 4.82
CA LEU A 79 -16.79 8.72 3.49
C LEU A 79 -16.17 10.12 3.60
N GLU A 80 -16.80 11.01 4.37
CA GLU A 80 -16.31 12.36 4.63
C GLU A 80 -14.93 12.34 5.30
N ALA A 81 -14.73 11.46 6.29
CA ALA A 81 -13.45 11.32 6.98
C ALA A 81 -12.32 10.91 6.03
N LEU A 82 -12.57 9.97 5.11
CA LEU A 82 -11.58 9.57 4.10
C LEU A 82 -11.34 10.69 3.08
N GLN A 83 -12.41 11.37 2.63
CA GLN A 83 -12.29 12.49 1.72
C GLN A 83 -11.40 13.60 2.29
N LEU A 84 -11.64 13.99 3.54
CA LEU A 84 -10.83 14.97 4.25
C LEU A 84 -9.36 14.52 4.36
N ALA A 85 -9.12 13.23 4.63
CA ALA A 85 -7.76 12.69 4.67
C ALA A 85 -7.03 12.79 3.31
N VAL A 86 -7.74 12.55 2.20
CA VAL A 86 -7.21 12.70 0.83
C VAL A 86 -6.89 14.17 0.52
N GLU A 87 -7.81 15.08 0.83
CA GLU A 87 -7.67 16.51 0.55
C GLU A 87 -6.52 17.14 1.34
N GLU A 88 -6.42 16.83 2.62
CA GLU A 88 -5.38 17.36 3.51
C GLU A 88 -4.05 16.59 3.43
N LYS A 89 -4.00 15.51 2.62
CA LYS A 89 -2.84 14.61 2.49
C LYS A 89 -2.34 14.05 3.83
N ARG A 90 -3.25 13.88 4.79
CA ARG A 90 -2.95 13.33 6.12
C ARG A 90 -3.21 11.83 6.17
N THR A 91 -2.76 11.18 7.24
CA THR A 91 -3.10 9.77 7.50
C THR A 91 -4.61 9.64 7.75
N TYR A 92 -5.24 8.62 7.17
CA TYR A 92 -6.65 8.33 7.46
C TYR A 92 -6.89 8.03 8.95
N PRO A 93 -8.05 8.37 9.53
CA PRO A 93 -8.39 8.06 10.92
C PRO A 93 -8.39 6.55 11.21
N GLN A 94 -7.86 6.11 12.35
CA GLN A 94 -7.69 4.68 12.68
C GLN A 94 -8.99 3.88 12.64
N GLU A 95 -10.12 4.55 12.88
CA GLU A 95 -11.47 3.99 12.81
C GLU A 95 -11.78 3.43 11.41
N LEU A 96 -11.17 3.99 10.35
CA LEU A 96 -11.34 3.51 8.97
C LEU A 96 -10.48 2.28 8.64
N ALA A 97 -9.58 1.84 9.53
CA ALA A 97 -8.65 0.74 9.24
C ALA A 97 -9.33 -0.54 8.69
N PRO A 98 -10.51 -0.98 9.18
CA PRO A 98 -11.22 -2.15 8.62
C PRO A 98 -11.65 -1.96 7.16
N LEU A 99 -11.96 -0.73 6.75
CA LEU A 99 -12.37 -0.39 5.39
C LEU A 99 -11.18 -0.09 4.46
N MET A 100 -10.01 0.24 5.03
CA MET A 100 -8.81 0.59 4.27
C MET A 100 -7.92 -0.61 3.91
N LYS A 101 -8.16 -1.79 4.51
CA LYS A 101 -7.31 -2.98 4.36
C LYS A 101 -8.07 -4.14 3.72
N THR A 102 -7.36 -4.98 2.97
CA THR A 102 -7.88 -6.27 2.48
C THR A 102 -6.75 -7.27 2.45
N ASP A 103 -6.90 -8.44 3.08
CA ASP A 103 -5.88 -9.50 3.11
C ASP A 103 -4.48 -8.99 3.54
N SER A 104 -4.41 -7.93 4.36
CA SER A 104 -3.13 -7.41 4.87
C SER A 104 -2.50 -8.43 5.82
N VAL A 105 -1.19 -8.68 5.67
CA VAL A 105 -0.49 -9.65 6.51
C VAL A 105 0.37 -8.95 7.56
N PRO A 106 0.57 -9.57 8.74
CA PRO A 106 1.50 -9.03 9.72
C PRO A 106 2.94 -9.12 9.23
N VAL A 107 3.81 -8.26 9.76
CA VAL A 107 5.21 -8.12 9.33
C VAL A 107 5.98 -9.44 9.40
N TRP A 108 5.72 -10.28 10.42
CA TRP A 108 6.40 -11.58 10.59
C TRP A 108 6.03 -12.63 9.53
N SER A 109 5.01 -12.38 8.71
CA SER A 109 4.64 -13.24 7.58
C SER A 109 5.35 -12.88 6.27
N ILE A 110 6.24 -11.88 6.28
CA ILE A 110 7.00 -11.44 5.11
C ILE A 110 8.47 -11.85 5.25
N LEU A 111 8.98 -12.61 4.28
CA LEU A 111 10.39 -12.96 4.18
C LEU A 111 11.03 -12.24 3.00
N ALA A 112 12.02 -11.37 3.28
CA ALA A 112 12.81 -10.69 2.26
C ALA A 112 14.25 -11.21 2.30
N ILE A 113 14.71 -11.78 1.17
CA ILE A 113 16.04 -12.40 1.05
C ILE A 113 16.88 -11.60 0.06
N THR A 114 18.16 -11.42 0.37
CA THR A 114 19.14 -10.80 -0.53
C THR A 114 20.52 -11.44 -0.34
N PHE A 115 21.42 -11.25 -1.30
CA PHE A 115 22.70 -11.96 -1.36
C PHE A 115 23.74 -11.47 -0.35
N THR A 116 23.61 -10.26 0.20
CA THR A 116 24.62 -9.69 1.11
C THR A 116 24.00 -9.13 2.38
N ASN A 117 24.72 -9.25 3.49
CA ASN A 117 24.31 -8.68 4.77
C ASN A 117 24.13 -7.15 4.70
N LYS A 118 24.96 -6.46 3.92
CA LYS A 118 24.84 -5.01 3.71
C LYS A 118 23.52 -4.64 3.04
N ALA A 119 23.14 -5.36 1.98
CA ALA A 119 21.86 -5.14 1.32
C ALA A 119 20.68 -5.48 2.24
N ALA A 120 20.80 -6.53 3.05
CA ALA A 120 19.77 -6.92 4.01
C ALA A 120 19.55 -5.82 5.07
N ALA A 121 20.64 -5.28 5.63
CA ALA A 121 20.59 -4.17 6.58
C ALA A 121 19.96 -2.92 5.97
N GLN A 122 20.35 -2.55 4.75
CA GLN A 122 19.78 -1.40 4.04
C GLN A 122 18.29 -1.58 3.73
N LEU A 123 17.87 -2.78 3.31
CA LEU A 123 16.46 -3.08 3.04
C LEU A 123 15.64 -3.01 4.34
N LYS A 124 16.13 -3.59 5.43
CA LYS A 124 15.50 -3.51 6.75
C LYS A 124 15.30 -2.06 7.18
N GLU A 125 16.36 -1.25 7.12
CA GLU A 125 16.30 0.17 7.49
C GLU A 125 15.30 0.95 6.62
N SER A 126 15.29 0.68 5.31
CA SER A 126 14.37 1.31 4.38
C SER A 126 12.91 0.95 4.65
N ILE A 127 12.62 -0.32 4.99
CA ILE A 127 11.27 -0.77 5.36
C ILE A 127 10.86 -0.12 6.68
N CYS A 128 11.70 -0.16 7.72
CA CYS A 128 11.39 0.46 9.01
C CYS A 128 11.07 1.95 8.88
N ARG A 129 11.78 2.70 8.02
CA ARG A 129 11.49 4.11 7.73
C ARG A 129 10.22 4.33 6.90
N ALA A 130 9.80 3.32 6.13
CA ALA A 130 8.63 3.43 5.27
C ALA A 130 7.32 3.05 5.98
N THR A 131 7.40 2.20 7.02
CA THR A 131 6.26 1.70 7.80
C THR A 131 6.15 2.33 9.19
N GLY A 132 7.08 3.21 9.57
CA GLY A 132 7.17 3.89 10.86
C GLY A 132 6.89 5.38 10.77
#